data_AF-A0A2X2T757-F1
#
_entry.id   AF-A0A2X2T757-F1
#
_cell.length_a   1.000
_cell.length_b   1.000
_cell.length_c   1.000
_cell.angle_alpha   90.00
_cell.angle_beta   90.00
_cell.angle_gamma   90.00
#
_symmetry.space_group_name_H-M   'P 1'
#
loop_
_entity.id
_entity.type
_entity.pdbx_description
1 polymer ?
#
loop_
_entity_poly.entity_id
_entity_poly.type
_entity_poly.pdbx_seq_one_letter_code
_entity_poly.pdbx_strand_id
1 'polypeptide(L)'
;MRIWRKDNADESTHILTAFSPWQHGATTTGEYRWQGDKLTFIELNIQGKQPEHVKVRFDDHGDLSFMQREVNSQKQQLSNDQVALYQFNANRIRETSEALRIGHVVLRQGRWHQNGTVTTCEGETLSPKLDSASLSHIARRQSNSSLDVSIAWLEAPEGSQLLLVANQNFCSWQPKPGDF
;
A
#
# COMPACT_ATOMS: atom_id res chain seq x y z
N MET A 1 4.11 -2.09 4.55
CA MET A 1 2.81 -1.57 4.09
C MET A 1 3.07 -0.70 2.88
N ARG A 2 2.20 -0.75 1.87
CA ARG A 2 2.23 0.11 0.68
C ARG A 2 1.04 1.05 0.74
N ILE A 3 1.25 2.32 0.43
CA ILE A 3 0.23 3.36 0.45
C ILE A 3 0.34 4.12 -0.87
N TRP A 4 -0.77 4.23 -1.59
CA TRP A 4 -0.91 5.09 -2.74
C TRP A 4 -1.98 6.11 -2.41
N ARG A 5 -1.72 7.37 -2.76
CA ARG A 5 -2.59 8.50 -2.44
C ARG A 5 -2.81 9.35 -3.67
N LYS A 6 -4.05 9.79 -3.85
CA LYS A 6 -4.44 10.81 -4.81
C LYS A 6 -5.24 11.89 -4.09
N ASP A 7 -4.77 13.12 -4.20
CA ASP A 7 -5.49 14.32 -3.76
C ASP A 7 -6.15 14.95 -4.99
N ASN A 8 -7.45 15.22 -4.91
CA ASN A 8 -8.22 15.84 -5.97
C ASN A 8 -8.43 17.34 -5.71
N ALA A 9 -8.81 18.08 -6.75
CA ALA A 9 -9.01 19.53 -6.68
C ALA A 9 -10.22 19.93 -5.81
N ASP A 10 -11.14 19.02 -5.55
CA ASP A 10 -12.34 19.20 -4.72
C ASP A 10 -12.10 18.87 -3.24
N GLU A 11 -10.83 18.86 -2.80
CA GLU A 11 -10.40 18.47 -1.44
C GLU A 11 -10.71 17.01 -1.07
N SER A 12 -11.11 16.17 -2.04
CA SER A 12 -11.24 14.74 -1.79
C SER A 12 -9.88 14.05 -1.80
N THR A 13 -9.68 13.14 -0.85
CA THR A 13 -8.48 12.31 -0.73
C THR A 13 -8.86 10.85 -0.94
N HIS A 14 -8.19 10.17 -1.86
CA HIS A 14 -8.35 8.74 -2.10
C HIS A 14 -7.05 8.02 -1.76
N ILE A 15 -7.11 7.07 -0.82
CA ILE A 15 -5.96 6.26 -0.41
C ILE A 15 -6.24 4.78 -0.68
N LEU A 16 -5.31 4.14 -1.38
CA LEU A 16 -5.24 2.70 -1.54
C LEU A 16 -4.07 2.16 -0.72
N THR A 17 -4.25 0.98 -0.12
CA THR A 17 -3.21 0.32 0.68
C THR A 17 -3.09 -1.15 0.33
N ALA A 18 -1.88 -1.67 0.48
CA ALA A 18 -1.61 -3.11 0.46
C ALA A 18 -0.65 -3.48 1.58
N PHE A 19 -1.07 -4.40 2.45
CA PHE A 19 -0.25 -4.96 3.52
C PHE A 19 -0.18 -6.47 3.37
N SER A 20 1.04 -6.98 3.14
CA SER A 20 1.33 -8.41 3.13
C SER A 20 2.43 -8.67 4.17
N PRO A 21 2.16 -9.45 5.23
CA PRO A 21 3.18 -9.82 6.20
C PRO A 21 4.24 -10.74 5.59
N TRP A 22 5.49 -10.63 6.05
CA TRP A 22 6.64 -11.35 5.49
C TRP A 22 6.58 -12.86 5.73
N GLN A 23 5.98 -13.30 6.84
CA GLN A 23 5.72 -14.70 7.13
C GLN A 23 4.28 -14.87 7.59
N HIS A 24 3.60 -15.88 7.04
CA HIS A 24 2.26 -16.36 7.42
C HIS A 24 1.29 -15.30 7.97
N GLY A 25 0.39 -14.80 7.12
CA GLY A 25 -0.69 -13.92 7.54
C GLY A 25 -1.58 -13.54 6.36
N ALA A 26 -2.68 -12.84 6.62
CA ALA A 26 -3.56 -12.39 5.57
C ALA A 26 -2.95 -11.19 4.82
N THR A 27 -2.99 -11.21 3.49
CA THR A 27 -2.76 -9.98 2.73
C THR A 27 -4.03 -9.15 2.79
N THR A 28 -3.90 -7.90 3.21
CA THR A 28 -5.03 -6.96 3.27
C THR A 28 -4.80 -5.86 2.25
N THR A 29 -5.77 -5.65 1.37
CA THR A 29 -5.87 -4.40 0.60
C THR A 29 -6.97 -3.54 1.19
N GLY A 30 -6.79 -2.22 1.12
CA GLY A 30 -7.74 -1.27 1.68
C GLY A 30 -7.90 -0.06 0.78
N GLU A 31 -9.14 0.40 0.65
CA GLU A 31 -9.53 1.64 0.00
C GLU A 31 -10.19 2.55 1.03
N TYR A 32 -9.77 3.82 1.04
CA TYR A 32 -10.27 4.82 1.95
C TYR A 32 -10.50 6.12 1.20
N ARG A 33 -11.61 6.80 1.49
CA ARG A 33 -11.92 8.10 0.89
C ARG A 33 -12.31 9.11 1.96
N TRP A 34 -11.84 10.33 1.79
CA TRP A 34 -12.22 11.49 2.58
C TRP A 34 -12.72 12.62 1.69
N GLN A 35 -13.63 13.42 2.24
CA GLN A 35 -13.99 14.74 1.73
C GLN A 35 -13.56 15.77 2.77
N GLY A 36 -12.52 16.57 2.46
CA GLY A 36 -11.82 17.35 3.47
C GLY A 36 -11.33 16.43 4.61
N ASP A 37 -11.72 16.70 5.84
CA ASP A 37 -11.35 15.86 7.01
C ASP A 37 -12.34 14.73 7.33
N LYS A 38 -13.46 14.64 6.61
CA LYS A 38 -14.50 13.65 6.88
C LYS A 38 -14.23 12.35 6.13
N LEU A 39 -14.11 11.25 6.86
CA LEU A 39 -14.02 9.91 6.27
C LEU A 39 -15.38 9.52 5.69
N THR A 40 -15.44 9.23 4.39
CA THR A 40 -16.68 8.88 3.68
C THR A 40 -16.76 7.41 3.30
N PHE A 41 -15.61 6.73 3.20
CA PHE A 41 -15.55 5.37 2.68
C PHE A 41 -14.41 4.55 3.28
N ILE A 42 -14.71 3.28 3.59
CA ILE A 42 -13.73 2.23 3.88
C ILE A 42 -14.13 0.98 3.12
N GLU A 43 -13.20 0.37 2.39
CA GLU A 43 -13.36 -0.98 1.84
C GLU A 43 -12.09 -1.78 2.07
N LEU A 44 -12.20 -2.97 2.68
CA LEU A 44 -11.07 -3.85 2.97
C LEU A 44 -11.29 -5.21 2.34
N ASN A 45 -10.25 -5.76 1.72
CA ASN A 45 -10.22 -7.15 1.25
C ASN A 45 -9.10 -7.89 1.99
N ILE A 46 -9.48 -8.86 2.81
CA ILE A 46 -8.55 -9.63 3.65
C ILE A 46 -8.43 -11.03 3.05
N GLN A 47 -7.29 -11.29 2.41
CA GLN A 47 -6.96 -12.56 1.76
C GLN A 47 -6.16 -13.43 2.74
N GLY A 48 -6.85 -14.21 3.55
CA GLY A 48 -6.29 -15.12 4.55
C GLY A 48 -6.97 -16.49 4.57
N LYS A 49 -6.79 -17.25 5.66
CA LYS A 49 -7.45 -18.56 5.84
C LYS A 49 -8.98 -18.47 5.81
N GLN A 50 -9.52 -17.37 6.33
CA GLN A 50 -10.91 -16.99 6.23
C GLN A 50 -10.94 -15.65 5.48
N PRO A 51 -11.25 -15.66 4.18
CA PRO A 51 -11.35 -14.44 3.41
C PRO A 51 -12.48 -13.57 3.96
N GLU A 52 -12.19 -12.28 4.09
CA GLU A 52 -13.16 -11.30 4.55
C GLU A 52 -13.21 -10.09 3.61
N HIS A 53 -14.41 -9.56 3.43
CA HIS A 53 -14.66 -8.30 2.76
C HIS A 53 -15.41 -7.37 3.69
N VAL A 54 -14.92 -6.15 3.87
CA VAL A 54 -15.53 -5.16 4.75
C VAL A 54 -15.81 -3.92 3.93
N LYS A 55 -17.01 -3.35 4.07
CA LYS A 55 -17.40 -2.11 3.43
C LYS A 55 -18.18 -1.24 4.40
N VAL A 56 -17.71 -0.03 4.61
CA VAL A 56 -18.31 0.96 5.50
C VAL A 56 -18.44 2.27 4.75
N ARG A 57 -19.61 2.91 4.82
CA ARG A 57 -19.85 4.26 4.29
C ARG A 57 -20.38 5.16 5.38
N PHE A 58 -19.99 6.42 5.28
CA PHE A 58 -20.47 7.49 6.13
C PHE A 58 -21.19 8.52 5.27
N ASP A 59 -22.16 9.22 5.86
CA ASP A 59 -22.82 10.35 5.21
C ASP A 59 -22.00 11.64 5.37
N ASP A 60 -22.56 12.76 4.89
CA ASP A 60 -21.90 14.07 4.93
C ASP A 60 -21.76 14.64 6.36
N HIS A 61 -22.47 14.08 7.34
CA HIS A 61 -22.33 14.42 8.77
C HIS A 61 -21.24 13.56 9.44
N GLY A 62 -20.76 12.52 8.76
CA GLY A 62 -19.82 11.53 9.31
C GLY A 62 -20.52 10.37 10.03
N ASP A 63 -21.85 10.29 9.94
CA ASP A 63 -22.65 9.24 10.54
C ASP A 63 -22.65 7.99 9.66
N LEU A 64 -22.75 6.81 10.28
CA LEU A 64 -22.75 5.54 9.57
C LEU A 64 -23.99 5.43 8.66
N SER A 65 -23.77 5.41 7.35
CA SER A 65 -24.84 5.26 6.35
C SER A 65 -24.95 3.84 5.82
N PHE A 66 -23.87 3.06 5.87
CA PHE A 66 -23.85 1.67 5.44
C PHE A 66 -22.72 0.89 6.11
N MET A 67 -22.98 -0.37 6.48
CA MET A 67 -21.95 -1.33 6.87
C MET A 67 -22.27 -2.73 6.36
N GLN A 68 -21.24 -3.43 5.90
CA GLN A 68 -21.30 -4.86 5.60
C GLN A 68 -19.93 -5.48 5.88
N ARG A 69 -19.94 -6.63 6.56
CA ARG A 69 -18.81 -7.56 6.62
C ARG A 69 -19.24 -8.89 6.02
N GLU A 70 -18.46 -9.43 5.11
CA GLU A 70 -18.70 -10.73 4.51
C GLU A 70 -17.54 -11.65 4.90
N VAL A 71 -17.85 -12.79 5.53
CA VAL A 71 -16.86 -13.80 5.93
C VAL A 71 -17.31 -15.13 5.35
N ASN A 72 -16.47 -15.80 4.56
CA ASN A 72 -16.84 -17.06 3.87
C ASN A 72 -18.20 -16.97 3.14
N SER A 73 -18.44 -15.86 2.44
CA SER A 73 -19.69 -15.54 1.74
C SER A 73 -20.94 -15.37 2.61
N GLN A 74 -20.78 -15.24 3.93
CA GLN A 74 -21.87 -14.89 4.84
C GLN A 74 -21.81 -13.42 5.24
N LYS A 75 -22.91 -12.71 5.01
CA LYS A 75 -23.04 -11.30 5.38
C LYS A 75 -23.37 -11.14 6.85
N GLN A 76 -22.66 -10.23 7.50
CA GLN A 76 -22.76 -9.91 8.91
C GLN A 76 -22.75 -8.39 9.06
N GLN A 77 -23.48 -7.88 10.07
CA GLN A 77 -23.31 -6.51 10.51
C GLN A 77 -22.02 -6.38 11.32
N LEU A 78 -21.45 -5.18 11.31
CA LEU A 78 -20.34 -4.82 12.20
C LEU A 78 -20.91 -4.33 13.54
N SER A 79 -20.22 -4.60 14.64
CA SER A 79 -20.49 -3.91 15.89
C SER A 79 -19.98 -2.46 15.85
N ASN A 80 -20.52 -1.62 16.73
CA ASN A 80 -20.05 -0.22 16.85
C ASN A 80 -18.54 -0.16 17.18
N ASP A 81 -18.04 -1.05 18.02
CA ASP A 81 -16.60 -1.12 18.35
C ASP A 81 -15.75 -1.47 17.12
N GLN A 82 -16.25 -2.36 16.25
CA GLN A 82 -15.56 -2.70 15.01
C GLN A 82 -15.53 -1.50 14.06
N VAL A 83 -16.64 -0.77 13.92
CA VAL A 83 -16.70 0.45 13.11
C VAL A 83 -15.70 1.50 13.64
N ALA A 84 -15.69 1.73 14.96
CA ALA A 84 -14.76 2.66 15.59
C ALA A 84 -13.29 2.26 15.37
N LEU A 85 -12.98 0.97 15.45
CA LEU A 85 -11.63 0.46 15.15
C LEU A 85 -11.24 0.69 13.69
N TYR A 86 -12.16 0.48 12.73
CA TYR A 86 -11.88 0.75 11.32
C TYR A 86 -11.66 2.24 11.06
N GLN A 87 -12.46 3.13 11.65
CA GLN A 87 -12.26 4.59 11.56
C GLN A 87 -10.91 5.01 12.14
N PHE A 88 -10.55 4.50 13.32
CA PHE A 88 -9.25 4.76 13.93
C PHE A 88 -8.09 4.33 13.02
N ASN A 89 -8.16 3.12 12.46
CA ASN A 89 -7.13 2.62 11.55
C ASN A 89 -7.05 3.45 10.25
N ALA A 90 -8.19 3.85 9.68
CA ALA A 90 -8.23 4.73 8.51
C ALA A 90 -7.54 6.06 8.79
N ASN A 91 -7.82 6.68 9.94
CA ASN A 91 -7.18 7.94 10.33
C ASN A 91 -5.67 7.78 10.52
N ARG A 92 -5.21 6.70 11.17
CA ARG A 92 -3.77 6.40 11.28
C ARG A 92 -3.08 6.23 9.93
N ILE A 93 -3.76 5.60 8.97
CA ILE A 93 -3.25 5.46 7.59
C ILE A 93 -3.14 6.83 6.92
N ARG A 94 -4.15 7.69 7.05
CA ARG A 94 -4.11 9.06 6.52
C ARG A 94 -2.98 9.87 7.14
N GLU A 95 -2.84 9.87 8.47
CA GLU A 95 -1.75 10.55 9.18
C GLU A 95 -0.38 10.08 8.72
N THR A 96 -0.18 8.76 8.60
CA THR A 96 1.06 8.18 8.08
C THR A 96 1.32 8.65 6.65
N SER A 97 0.28 8.67 5.81
CA SER A 97 0.39 9.14 4.43
C SER A 97 0.75 10.62 4.34
N GLU A 98 0.20 11.48 5.21
CA GLU A 98 0.58 12.89 5.27
C GLU A 98 2.03 13.07 5.68
N ALA A 99 2.48 12.35 6.72
CA ALA A 99 3.85 12.44 7.18
C ALA A 99 4.85 12.04 6.07
N LEU A 100 4.56 10.96 5.34
CA LEU A 100 5.36 10.53 4.19
C LEU A 100 5.37 11.59 3.08
N ARG A 101 4.22 12.21 2.80
CA ARG A 101 4.09 13.26 1.78
C ARG A 101 4.88 14.53 2.15
N ILE A 102 4.77 14.99 3.40
CA ILE A 102 5.50 16.15 3.94
C ILE A 102 7.01 15.90 3.89
N GLY A 103 7.44 14.69 4.25
CA GLY A 103 8.84 14.27 4.16
C GLY A 103 9.34 13.97 2.74
N HIS A 104 8.51 14.16 1.71
CA HIS A 104 8.82 13.79 0.32
C HIS A 104 9.32 12.35 0.17
N VAL A 105 8.78 11.44 0.99
CA VAL A 105 9.15 10.02 1.00
C VAL A 105 8.32 9.28 -0.04
N VAL A 106 8.98 8.71 -1.04
CA VAL A 106 8.37 7.94 -2.13
C VAL A 106 8.79 6.49 -2.04
N LEU A 107 7.80 5.58 -2.04
CA LEU A 107 8.05 4.16 -2.25
C LEU A 107 8.23 3.91 -3.75
N ARG A 108 9.42 3.46 -4.15
CA ARG A 108 9.71 3.01 -5.51
C ARG A 108 9.90 1.49 -5.51
N GLN A 109 9.46 0.86 -6.59
CA GLN A 109 9.53 -0.59 -6.76
C GLN A 109 9.78 -0.94 -8.23
N GLY A 110 10.49 -2.03 -8.49
CA GLY A 110 10.76 -2.43 -9.86
C GLY A 110 11.66 -3.66 -9.97
N ARG A 111 11.99 -4.01 -11.21
CA ARG A 111 12.86 -5.14 -11.57
C ARG A 111 14.30 -4.66 -11.69
N TRP A 112 15.20 -5.32 -10.97
CA TRP A 112 16.63 -5.01 -10.95
C TRP A 112 17.34 -5.62 -12.15
N HIS A 113 18.26 -4.87 -12.74
CA HIS A 113 19.11 -5.29 -13.85
C HIS A 113 20.57 -5.37 -13.41
N GLN A 114 21.33 -6.28 -14.03
CA GLN A 114 22.74 -6.50 -13.69
C GLN A 114 23.63 -5.25 -13.86
N ASN A 115 23.22 -4.31 -14.71
CA ASN A 115 23.92 -3.04 -14.93
C ASN A 115 23.68 -1.98 -13.83
N GLY A 116 22.98 -2.32 -12.74
CA GLY A 116 22.71 -1.40 -11.64
C GLY A 116 21.51 -0.47 -11.87
N THR A 117 20.69 -0.78 -12.86
CA THR A 117 19.45 -0.03 -13.15
C THR A 117 18.23 -0.83 -12.70
N VAL A 118 17.10 -0.11 -12.56
CA VAL A 118 15.80 -0.67 -12.24
C VAL A 118 14.81 -0.23 -13.30
N THR A 119 14.06 -1.17 -13.86
CA THR A 119 12.80 -0.84 -14.53
C THR A 119 11.71 -0.77 -13.47
N THR A 120 11.19 0.42 -13.21
CA THR A 120 10.14 0.65 -12.20
C THR A 120 8.83 0.01 -12.63
N CYS A 121 7.91 -0.13 -11.68
CA CYS A 121 6.57 -0.63 -11.96
C CYS A 121 5.74 0.31 -12.84
N GLU A 122 6.11 1.59 -12.92
CA GLU A 122 5.57 2.58 -13.86
C GLU A 122 6.18 2.47 -15.27
N GLY A 123 7.24 1.66 -15.46
CA GLY A 123 7.92 1.45 -16.73
C GLY A 123 9.13 2.37 -16.97
N GLU A 124 9.49 3.22 -16.01
CA GLU A 124 10.68 4.07 -16.09
C GLU A 124 11.95 3.24 -15.86
N THR A 125 13.08 3.64 -16.45
CA THR A 125 14.39 3.04 -16.12
C THR A 125 15.26 4.06 -15.41
N LEU A 126 15.71 3.73 -14.20
CA LEU A 126 16.52 4.61 -13.36
C LEU A 126 17.65 3.84 -12.67
N SER A 127 18.65 4.55 -12.14
CA SER A 127 19.67 3.97 -11.25
C SER A 127 19.49 4.52 -9.83
N PRO A 128 19.00 3.71 -8.88
CA PRO A 128 18.71 4.19 -7.54
C PRO A 128 20.01 4.43 -6.75
N LYS A 129 20.05 5.51 -5.96
CA LYS A 129 21.21 5.87 -5.13
C LYS A 129 21.25 5.06 -3.83
N LEU A 130 21.45 3.76 -3.95
CA LEU A 130 21.54 2.84 -2.81
C LEU A 130 22.97 2.77 -2.26
N ASP A 131 23.10 2.53 -0.96
CA ASP A 131 24.39 2.33 -0.30
C ASP A 131 25.06 0.99 -0.70
N SER A 132 26.34 0.85 -0.37
CA SER A 132 27.14 -0.34 -0.73
C SER A 132 26.63 -1.64 -0.08
N ALA A 133 26.05 -1.55 1.11
CA ALA A 133 25.45 -2.68 1.81
C ALA A 133 24.21 -3.20 1.07
N SER A 134 23.34 -2.28 0.64
CA SER A 134 22.14 -2.56 -0.16
C SER A 134 22.49 -3.19 -1.50
N LEU A 135 23.48 -2.62 -2.21
CA LEU A 135 23.96 -3.16 -3.49
C LEU A 135 24.53 -4.58 -3.32
N SER A 136 25.32 -4.82 -2.27
CA SER A 136 25.86 -6.15 -1.95
C SER A 136 24.76 -7.16 -1.64
N HIS A 137 23.71 -6.73 -0.91
CA HIS A 137 22.54 -7.56 -0.62
C HIS A 137 21.79 -7.96 -1.89
N ILE A 138 21.54 -7.01 -2.80
CA ILE A 138 20.89 -7.27 -4.08
C ILE A 138 21.73 -8.25 -4.92
N ALA A 139 23.03 -8.00 -5.06
CA ALA A 139 23.94 -8.85 -5.83
C ALA A 139 23.94 -10.30 -5.31
N ARG A 140 24.01 -10.49 -3.99
CA ARG A 140 23.95 -11.81 -3.36
C ARG A 140 22.62 -12.53 -3.59
N ARG A 141 21.51 -11.79 -3.62
CA ARG A 141 20.19 -12.38 -3.92
C ARG A 141 20.08 -12.76 -5.40
N GLN A 142 20.57 -11.90 -6.29
CA GLN A 142 20.58 -12.15 -7.73
C GLN A 142 21.46 -13.35 -8.10
N SER A 143 22.63 -13.52 -7.48
CA SER A 143 23.52 -14.66 -7.76
C SER A 143 22.92 -16.01 -7.37
N ASN A 144 21.98 -16.02 -6.43
CA ASN A 144 21.33 -17.22 -5.93
C ASN A 144 19.96 -17.48 -6.61
N SER A 145 19.61 -16.71 -7.64
CA SER A 145 18.34 -16.79 -8.36
C SER A 145 18.60 -16.97 -9.85
N SER A 146 17.83 -17.85 -10.49
CA SER A 146 17.81 -18.00 -11.95
C SER A 146 16.94 -16.94 -12.64
N LEU A 147 16.21 -16.11 -11.87
CA LEU A 147 15.34 -15.04 -12.35
C LEU A 147 15.85 -13.68 -11.87
N ASP A 148 15.62 -12.61 -12.62
CA ASP A 148 15.89 -11.26 -12.09
C ASP A 148 15.02 -10.99 -10.86
N VAL A 149 15.64 -10.37 -9.86
CA VAL A 149 14.99 -10.00 -8.62
C VAL A 149 14.23 -8.69 -8.77
N SER A 150 13.14 -8.54 -8.03
CA SER A 150 12.47 -7.26 -7.80
C SER A 150 13.01 -6.63 -6.53
N ILE A 151 13.12 -5.29 -6.53
CA ILE A 151 13.49 -4.50 -5.37
C ILE A 151 12.43 -3.46 -5.03
N ALA A 152 12.34 -3.10 -3.76
CA ALA A 152 11.54 -1.98 -3.25
C ALA A 152 12.41 -1.11 -2.36
N TRP A 153 12.35 0.21 -2.51
CA TRP A 153 13.12 1.17 -1.72
C TRP A 153 12.32 2.42 -1.42
N LEU A 154 12.68 3.11 -0.35
CA LEU A 154 12.23 4.47 -0.08
C LEU A 154 13.23 5.45 -0.66
N GLU A 155 12.72 6.54 -1.23
CA GLU A 155 13.49 7.68 -1.69
C GLU A 155 12.97 8.93 -1.01
N ALA A 156 13.87 9.70 -0.41
CA ALA A 156 13.59 10.96 0.29
C ALA A 156 14.76 11.94 0.04
N PRO A 157 14.61 13.23 0.36
CA PRO A 157 15.69 14.21 0.23
C PRO A 157 16.98 13.81 0.95
N GLU A 158 16.87 13.09 2.06
CA GLU A 158 18.00 12.62 2.87
C GLU A 158 18.72 11.41 2.27
N GLY A 159 18.12 10.71 1.32
CA GLY A 159 18.72 9.56 0.63
C GLY A 159 17.74 8.46 0.26
N SER A 160 18.28 7.29 -0.07
CA SER A 160 17.49 6.11 -0.44
C SER A 160 17.77 4.94 0.49
N GLN A 161 16.73 4.21 0.87
CA GLN A 161 16.82 3.04 1.73
C GLN A 161 16.16 1.83 1.07
N LEU A 162 16.96 0.77 0.85
CA LEU A 162 16.44 -0.51 0.39
C LEU A 162 15.53 -1.14 1.45
N LEU A 163 14.33 -1.55 1.05
CA LEU A 163 13.37 -2.22 1.92
C LEU A 163 13.35 -3.73 1.69
N LEU A 164 13.25 -4.16 0.42
CA LEU A 164 13.00 -5.56 0.07
C LEU A 164 13.72 -5.97 -1.21
N VAL A 165 14.13 -7.24 -1.26
CA VAL A 165 14.66 -7.92 -2.46
C VAL A 165 14.06 -9.34 -2.56
N ALA A 166 13.30 -9.61 -3.61
CA ALA A 166 12.63 -10.90 -3.78
C ALA A 166 12.44 -11.30 -5.25
N ASN A 167 12.22 -12.59 -5.50
CA ASN A 167 11.89 -13.11 -6.83
C ASN A 167 10.43 -12.82 -7.23
N GLN A 168 9.62 -12.32 -6.28
CA GLN A 168 8.22 -11.97 -6.52
C GLN A 168 8.14 -10.70 -7.38
N ASN A 169 7.11 -10.60 -8.22
CA ASN A 169 6.78 -9.36 -8.93
C ASN A 169 6.10 -8.37 -7.97
N PHE A 170 6.77 -7.30 -7.57
CA PHE A 170 6.18 -6.27 -6.70
C PHE A 170 5.13 -5.40 -7.39
N CYS A 171 5.15 -5.33 -8.73
CA CYS A 171 4.25 -4.50 -9.51
C CYS A 171 2.82 -5.04 -9.58
N SER A 172 2.58 -6.29 -9.16
CA SER A 172 1.24 -6.88 -9.15
C SER A 172 0.24 -6.16 -8.22
N TRP A 173 0.75 -5.42 -7.23
CA TRP A 173 -0.05 -4.71 -6.24
C TRP A 173 -0.23 -3.23 -6.54
N GLN A 174 0.42 -2.71 -7.59
CA GLN A 174 0.33 -1.30 -7.92
C GLN A 174 -1.04 -1.00 -8.55
N PRO A 175 -1.80 -0.04 -8.00
CA PRO A 175 -3.01 0.43 -8.64
C PRO A 175 -2.68 1.05 -10.00
N LYS A 176 -3.57 0.82 -10.95
CA LYS A 176 -3.56 1.39 -12.29
C LYS A 176 -4.19 2.79 -12.24
N PRO A 177 -3.93 3.65 -13.25
CA PRO A 177 -4.57 4.97 -13.32
C PRO A 177 -6.10 4.94 -13.24
N GLY A 178 -6.74 3.87 -13.75
CA GLY A 178 -8.19 3.70 -13.68
C GLY A 178 -8.74 3.26 -12.32
N ASP A 179 -7.88 2.88 -11.38
CA ASP A 179 -8.27 2.51 -10.01
C ASP A 179 -8.47 3.77 -9.12
N PHE A 180 -8.19 4.96 -9.66
CA PHE A 180 -8.11 6.25 -8.96
C PHE A 180 -9.03 7.33 -9.51
#